data_AF-A0AAV3QLT3-F1
#
_entry.id   AF-A0AAV3QLT3-F1
#
_cell.length_a   1.000
_cell.length_b   1.000
_cell.length_c   1.000
_cell.angle_alpha   90.00
_cell.angle_beta   90.00
_cell.angle_gamma   90.00
#
_symmetry.space_group_name_H-M   'P 1'
#
loop_
_entity.id
_entity.type
_entity.pdbx_description
1 polymer ?
#
loop_
_entity_poly.entity_id
_entity_poly.type
_entity_poly.pdbx_seq_one_letter_code
_entity_poly.pdbx_strand_id
1 'polypeptide(L)'
;MCLKSISVTQSRTLVDKLKKNELHQVAQQASSIEDLTEVIRTSISVMSKQWSEAMSNFHEKFDHLSTLISDHGFDSTPQEEFLSLLEGARTSPPLHQFLVNSLGEAGVRRMSKVVCGAGKELQLVVLNHLQPAAEIIGFRLGELKGLSKWRARFHGIGLDEKLVDNATEKAGMMLVHIERFLGVLSSVLQQFSNFFSWLLKSVKVLMSETSDQILPLNSELVVIFLRFLYNQDPVMKLLESTDSVIKVNEETMQRVKELVLFGGFSDTEYLKRTMGKEFQQMESCFKEAFTMPFATVSRKITAKSLVPLFPVGSYLKTKSMIIPTSVSYYKEDSDCTSRKRISQQGYTECITVRVPEDSFPSIPNCILIARRLLFDLNNAENDPSIEAALLRLPDGYHCVDLSLYKDQQIVLLLNETTTISESSGKACMVILQAYDLPFVPLSRTNNGSSWNLQNLESSLIDIQLENEKVRSIPHAVVFPLAVSASRGVACVFAARKRALVYILDEDEEEVLDSD
;
A
#
# COMPACT_ATOMS: atom_id res chain seq x y z
N MET A 1 33.14 1.97 29.46
CA MET A 1 32.54 0.88 28.67
C MET A 1 31.05 1.14 28.57
N CYS A 2 30.50 1.43 27.39
CA CYS A 2 29.05 1.43 27.22
C CYS A 2 28.58 -0.02 27.39
N LEU A 3 27.98 -0.32 28.55
CA LEU A 3 27.19 -1.54 28.71
C LEU A 3 26.11 -1.51 27.63
N LYS A 4 26.18 -2.43 26.67
CA LYS A 4 25.06 -2.66 25.77
C LYS A 4 23.97 -3.30 26.62
N SER A 5 22.78 -2.74 26.65
CA SER A 5 21.62 -3.28 27.36
C SER A 5 20.46 -3.43 26.38
N ILE A 6 19.61 -4.42 26.60
CA ILE A 6 18.28 -4.41 26.00
C ILE A 6 17.44 -3.43 26.82
N SER A 7 16.59 -2.64 26.17
CA SER A 7 15.82 -1.59 26.86
C SER A 7 14.42 -1.50 26.28
N VAL A 8 13.44 -1.31 27.17
CA VAL A 8 12.06 -0.99 26.79
C VAL A 8 11.91 0.52 26.80
N THR A 9 11.43 1.07 25.68
CA THR A 9 11.14 2.51 25.57
C THR A 9 9.65 2.74 25.73
N GLN A 10 9.29 3.54 26.71
CA GLN A 10 7.93 4.03 26.87
C GLN A 10 7.75 5.29 26.04
N SER A 11 6.89 5.24 25.04
CA SER A 11 6.51 6.44 24.28
C SER A 11 5.18 6.98 24.79
N ARG A 12 5.09 8.30 24.97
CA ARG A 12 3.80 8.97 25.23
C ARG A 12 3.22 9.42 23.90
N THR A 13 2.22 8.71 23.42
CA THR A 13 1.35 9.17 22.33
C THR A 13 0.32 10.13 22.92
N LEU A 14 0.67 11.41 23.07
CA LEU A 14 -0.31 12.47 23.39
C LEU A 14 -1.45 12.56 22.35
N VAL A 15 -1.29 11.86 21.23
CA VAL A 15 -2.20 11.77 20.08
C VAL A 15 -3.38 10.82 20.34
N ASP A 16 -3.23 9.82 21.22
CA ASP A 16 -4.18 8.69 21.29
C ASP A 16 -5.50 8.98 22.00
N LYS A 17 -5.58 10.01 22.85
CA LYS A 17 -6.84 10.31 23.58
C LYS A 17 -7.62 11.50 23.06
N LEU A 18 -6.96 12.57 22.64
CA LEU A 18 -7.64 13.79 22.23
C LEU A 18 -7.90 13.88 20.73
N LYS A 19 -7.22 13.08 19.89
CA LYS A 19 -7.31 13.20 18.43
C LYS A 19 -7.37 11.87 17.65
N LYS A 20 -7.74 10.76 18.32
CA LYS A 20 -7.85 9.44 17.67
C LYS A 20 -8.85 9.45 16.52
N ASN A 21 -10.00 10.08 16.73
CA ASN A 21 -11.06 10.16 15.71
C ASN A 21 -10.60 11.00 14.52
N GLU A 22 -10.00 12.16 14.77
CA GLU A 22 -9.46 13.05 13.75
C GLU A 22 -8.35 12.37 12.94
N LEU A 23 -7.43 11.68 13.61
CA LEU A 23 -6.35 10.94 12.95
C LEU A 23 -6.91 9.78 12.11
N HIS A 24 -7.87 9.03 12.66
CA HIS A 24 -8.54 7.95 11.94
C HIS A 24 -9.26 8.47 10.69
N GLN A 25 -9.98 9.60 10.81
CA GLN A 25 -10.72 10.20 9.72
C GLN A 25 -9.79 10.66 8.58
N VAL A 26 -8.68 11.36 8.92
CA VAL A 26 -7.68 11.79 7.93
C VAL A 26 -6.97 10.59 7.31
N ALA A 27 -6.59 9.58 8.10
CA ALA A 27 -5.92 8.38 7.60
C ALA A 27 -6.82 7.58 6.64
N GLN A 28 -8.11 7.44 6.97
CA GLN A 28 -9.08 6.76 6.11
C GLN A 28 -9.25 7.47 4.77
N GLN A 29 -9.34 8.81 4.77
CA GLN A 29 -9.44 9.58 3.52
C GLN A 29 -8.15 9.53 2.72
N ALA A 30 -6.98 9.64 3.37
CA ALA A 30 -5.69 9.54 2.70
C ALA A 30 -5.48 8.17 2.03
N SER A 31 -5.78 7.07 2.74
CA SER A 31 -5.71 5.71 2.20
C SER A 31 -6.63 5.54 1.00
N SER A 32 -7.88 6.03 1.10
CA SER A 32 -8.82 5.97 -0.02
C SER A 32 -8.33 6.77 -1.24
N ILE A 33 -7.70 7.94 -1.03
CA ILE A 33 -7.14 8.75 -2.12
C ILE A 33 -5.94 8.05 -2.76
N GLU A 34 -5.09 7.40 -1.97
CA GLU A 34 -3.93 6.64 -2.46
C GLU A 34 -4.38 5.47 -3.36
N ASP A 35 -5.38 4.69 -2.91
CA ASP A 35 -5.94 3.60 -3.70
C ASP A 35 -6.55 4.10 -5.04
N LEU A 36 -7.30 5.20 -5.01
CA LEU A 36 -7.90 5.78 -6.22
C LEU A 36 -6.85 6.42 -7.15
N THR A 37 -5.76 6.95 -6.58
CA THR A 37 -4.65 7.47 -7.37
C THR A 37 -3.97 6.35 -8.17
N GLU A 38 -3.88 5.15 -7.59
CA GLU A 38 -3.40 3.95 -8.31
C GLU A 38 -4.35 3.53 -9.45
N VAL A 39 -5.67 3.67 -9.25
CA VAL A 39 -6.66 3.44 -10.33
C VAL A 39 -6.43 4.41 -11.48
N ILE A 40 -6.20 5.70 -11.20
CA ILE A 40 -5.90 6.70 -12.23
C ILE A 40 -4.60 6.35 -12.97
N ARG A 41 -3.51 6.05 -12.24
CA ARG A 41 -2.23 5.64 -12.82
C ARG A 41 -2.39 4.45 -13.76
N THR A 42 -3.05 3.40 -13.29
CA THR A 42 -3.28 2.17 -14.05
C THR A 42 -4.11 2.47 -15.30
N SER A 43 -5.17 3.28 -15.17
CA SER A 43 -6.03 3.67 -16.30
C SER A 43 -5.24 4.41 -17.38
N ILE A 44 -4.45 5.44 -17.02
CA ILE A 44 -3.60 6.17 -17.98
C ILE A 44 -2.61 5.24 -18.67
N SER A 45 -1.98 4.33 -17.92
CA SER A 45 -1.02 3.35 -18.47
C SER A 45 -1.68 2.39 -19.46
N VAL A 46 -2.84 1.83 -19.12
CA VAL A 46 -3.59 0.91 -20.00
C VAL A 46 -4.03 1.64 -21.27
N MET A 47 -4.57 2.85 -21.15
CA MET A 47 -5.00 3.65 -22.30
C MET A 47 -3.83 3.98 -23.24
N SER A 48 -2.69 4.40 -22.68
CA SER A 48 -1.49 4.73 -23.46
C SER A 48 -0.98 3.50 -24.23
N LYS A 49 -0.93 2.35 -23.56
CA LYS A 49 -0.51 1.08 -24.19
C LYS A 49 -1.47 0.65 -25.30
N GLN A 50 -2.76 0.60 -25.03
CA GLN A 50 -3.76 0.17 -26.02
C GLN A 50 -3.78 1.07 -27.26
N TRP A 51 -3.68 2.37 -27.06
CA TRP A 51 -3.67 3.33 -28.17
C TRP A 51 -2.38 3.26 -28.99
N SER A 52 -1.22 3.21 -28.32
CA SER A 52 0.07 3.08 -29.03
C SER A 52 0.19 1.79 -29.82
N GLU A 53 -0.32 0.66 -29.31
CA GLU A 53 -0.41 -0.60 -30.05
C GLU A 53 -1.31 -0.45 -31.30
N ALA A 54 -2.47 0.19 -31.18
CA ALA A 54 -3.37 0.41 -32.31
C ALA A 54 -2.77 1.34 -33.38
N MET A 55 -2.13 2.43 -32.97
CA MET A 55 -1.49 3.38 -33.87
C MET A 55 -0.23 2.81 -34.52
N SER A 56 0.55 1.99 -33.81
CA SER A 56 1.67 1.26 -34.40
C SER A 56 1.21 0.34 -35.53
N ASN A 57 0.08 -0.37 -35.35
CA ASN A 57 -0.50 -1.20 -36.41
C ASN A 57 -0.97 -0.35 -37.62
N PHE A 58 -1.53 0.83 -37.36
CA PHE A 58 -1.92 1.77 -38.41
C PHE A 58 -0.70 2.22 -39.22
N HIS A 59 0.33 2.75 -38.56
CA HIS A 59 1.54 3.22 -39.22
C HIS A 59 2.27 2.09 -39.97
N GLU A 60 2.44 0.91 -39.38
CA GLU A 60 3.08 -0.23 -40.06
C GLU A 60 2.40 -0.58 -41.41
N LYS A 61 1.06 -0.45 -41.47
CA LYS A 61 0.32 -0.70 -42.72
C LYS A 61 0.33 0.47 -43.68
N PHE A 62 0.19 1.70 -43.19
CA PHE A 62 0.05 2.87 -44.04
C PHE A 62 1.39 3.44 -44.51
N ASP A 63 2.49 3.24 -43.77
CA ASP A 63 3.84 3.65 -44.15
C ASP A 63 4.37 2.86 -45.36
N HIS A 64 3.79 1.68 -45.63
CA HIS A 64 4.09 0.93 -46.85
C HIS A 64 3.76 1.73 -48.12
N LEU A 65 2.75 2.62 -48.08
CA LEU A 65 2.45 3.50 -49.20
C LEU A 65 3.63 4.43 -49.51
N SER A 66 4.30 4.98 -48.49
CA SER A 66 5.51 5.80 -48.68
C SER A 66 6.60 5.03 -49.43
N THR A 67 6.82 3.76 -49.06
CA THR A 67 7.80 2.91 -49.76
C THR A 67 7.41 2.66 -51.22
N LEU A 68 6.14 2.39 -51.51
CA LEU A 68 5.65 2.18 -52.87
C LEU A 68 5.75 3.43 -53.74
N ILE A 69 5.50 4.62 -53.18
CA ILE A 69 5.62 5.89 -53.88
C ILE A 69 7.07 6.11 -54.32
N SER A 70 8.03 5.92 -53.40
CA SER A 70 9.46 6.02 -53.71
C SER A 70 9.93 4.97 -54.73
N ASP A 71 9.46 3.73 -54.63
CA ASP A 71 9.80 2.65 -55.59
C ASP A 71 9.30 2.93 -57.01
N HIS A 72 8.19 3.68 -57.14
CA HIS A 72 7.66 4.13 -58.43
C HIS A 72 8.28 5.45 -58.92
N GLY A 73 9.24 6.02 -58.19
CA GLY A 73 9.95 7.24 -58.56
C GLY A 73 9.14 8.53 -58.42
N PHE A 74 8.13 8.54 -57.55
CA PHE A 74 7.36 9.75 -57.21
C PHE A 74 7.95 10.44 -55.97
N ASP A 75 7.87 11.77 -55.94
CA ASP A 75 8.31 12.61 -54.81
C ASP A 75 7.13 13.07 -53.91
N SER A 76 5.92 12.57 -54.16
CA SER A 76 4.72 12.92 -53.40
C SER A 76 4.68 12.25 -52.02
N THR A 77 3.91 12.83 -51.09
CA THR A 77 3.62 12.21 -49.80
C THR A 77 2.36 11.34 -49.87
N PRO A 78 2.19 10.33 -48.99
CA PRO A 78 0.94 9.58 -48.88
C PRO A 78 -0.30 10.48 -48.76
N GLN A 79 -0.20 11.59 -48.02
CA GLN A 79 -1.28 12.56 -47.88
C GLN A 79 -1.63 13.25 -49.19
N GLU A 80 -0.65 13.66 -49.98
CA GLU A 80 -0.87 14.30 -51.29
C GLU A 80 -1.53 13.34 -52.28
N GLU A 81 -1.11 12.07 -52.27
CA GLU A 81 -1.72 11.00 -53.07
C GLU A 81 -3.18 10.75 -52.66
N PHE A 82 -3.47 10.67 -51.35
CA PHE A 82 -4.83 10.52 -50.86
C PHE A 82 -5.71 11.76 -51.12
N LEU A 83 -5.15 12.97 -51.02
CA LEU A 83 -5.86 14.20 -51.36
C LEU A 83 -6.18 14.25 -52.86
N SER A 84 -5.24 13.88 -53.72
CA SER A 84 -5.46 13.80 -55.18
C SER A 84 -6.58 12.80 -55.52
N LEU A 85 -6.62 11.65 -54.84
CA LEU A 85 -7.72 10.68 -54.97
C LEU A 85 -9.06 11.26 -54.51
N LEU A 86 -9.08 12.00 -53.39
CA LEU A 86 -10.29 12.63 -52.86
C LEU A 86 -10.84 13.71 -53.81
N GLU A 87 -9.95 14.45 -54.48
CA GLU A 87 -10.27 15.47 -55.49
C GLU A 87 -10.73 14.88 -56.84
N GLY A 88 -10.70 13.54 -56.98
CA GLY A 88 -11.16 12.84 -58.18
C GLY A 88 -10.11 12.72 -59.29
N ALA A 89 -8.83 12.91 -58.96
CA ALA A 89 -7.74 12.60 -59.89
C ALA A 89 -7.66 11.10 -60.19
N ARG A 90 -7.01 10.74 -61.30
CA ARG A 90 -6.71 9.34 -61.60
C ARG A 90 -5.77 8.80 -60.52
N THR A 91 -6.12 7.65 -59.94
CA THR A 91 -5.28 6.96 -58.96
C THR A 91 -3.90 6.69 -59.56
N SER A 92 -2.85 7.14 -58.89
CA SER A 92 -1.47 6.87 -59.30
C SER A 92 -1.15 5.36 -59.22
N PRO A 93 -0.20 4.84 -60.01
CA PRO A 93 0.22 3.45 -59.91
C PRO A 93 0.57 2.97 -58.48
N PRO A 94 1.38 3.70 -57.66
CA PRO A 94 1.69 3.26 -56.30
C PRO A 94 0.46 3.25 -55.39
N LEU A 95 -0.41 4.27 -55.48
CA LEU A 95 -1.63 4.32 -54.68
C LEU A 95 -2.61 3.21 -55.08
N HIS A 96 -2.74 2.91 -56.38
CA HIS A 96 -3.56 1.81 -56.87
C HIS A 96 -3.03 0.46 -56.36
N GLN A 97 -1.72 0.21 -56.46
CA GLN A 97 -1.10 -1.00 -55.93
C GLN A 97 -1.31 -1.13 -54.42
N PHE A 98 -1.19 -0.03 -53.68
CA PHE A 98 -1.43 -0.03 -52.25
C PHE A 98 -2.89 -0.38 -51.92
N LEU A 99 -3.85 0.34 -52.51
CA LEU A 99 -5.27 0.19 -52.20
C LEU A 99 -5.83 -1.17 -52.61
N VAL A 100 -5.42 -1.71 -53.76
CA VAL A 100 -5.97 -2.94 -54.32
C VAL A 100 -5.19 -4.18 -53.85
N ASN A 101 -3.85 -4.15 -53.93
CA ASN A 101 -3.04 -5.35 -53.70
C ASN A 101 -2.54 -5.48 -52.26
N SER A 102 -2.22 -4.37 -51.60
CA SER A 102 -1.56 -4.39 -50.28
C SER A 102 -2.55 -4.25 -49.12
N LEU A 103 -3.50 -3.33 -49.24
CA LEU A 103 -4.50 -3.03 -48.23
C LEU A 103 -5.79 -3.82 -48.48
N GLY A 104 -6.43 -3.62 -49.64
CA GLY A 104 -7.69 -4.25 -50.00
C GLY A 104 -8.86 -3.94 -49.05
N GLU A 105 -10.06 -4.45 -49.36
CA GLU A 105 -11.23 -4.24 -48.50
C GLU A 105 -11.02 -4.83 -47.10
N ALA A 106 -10.46 -6.04 -47.02
CA ALA A 106 -10.22 -6.72 -45.75
C ALA A 106 -9.24 -5.94 -44.85
N GLY A 107 -8.19 -5.34 -45.43
CA GLY A 107 -7.23 -4.53 -44.67
C GLY A 107 -7.84 -3.24 -44.15
N VAL A 108 -8.64 -2.53 -44.96
CA VAL A 108 -9.35 -1.32 -44.52
C VAL A 108 -10.29 -1.64 -43.35
N ARG A 109 -11.12 -2.69 -43.49
CA ARG A 109 -12.06 -3.10 -42.42
C ARG A 109 -11.32 -3.53 -41.15
N ARG A 110 -10.22 -4.28 -41.29
CA ARG A 110 -9.39 -4.68 -40.14
C ARG A 110 -8.80 -3.47 -39.44
N MET A 111 -8.23 -2.52 -40.16
CA MET A 111 -7.60 -1.35 -39.54
C MET A 111 -8.62 -0.43 -38.88
N SER A 112 -9.78 -0.23 -39.51
CA SER A 112 -10.90 0.47 -38.89
C SER A 112 -11.31 -0.19 -37.57
N LYS A 113 -11.43 -1.52 -37.53
CA LYS A 113 -11.75 -2.26 -36.30
C LYS A 113 -10.67 -2.11 -35.23
N VAL A 114 -9.39 -2.14 -35.60
CA VAL A 114 -8.26 -2.01 -34.65
C VAL A 114 -8.24 -0.60 -34.04
N VAL A 115 -8.20 0.45 -34.86
CA VAL A 115 -8.07 1.84 -34.38
C VAL A 115 -9.34 2.32 -33.70
N CYS A 116 -10.50 2.19 -34.35
CA CYS A 116 -11.77 2.63 -33.76
C CYS A 116 -12.17 1.75 -32.57
N GLY A 117 -11.78 0.47 -32.56
CA GLY A 117 -12.00 -0.44 -31.44
C GLY A 117 -11.20 -0.01 -30.22
N ALA A 118 -9.89 0.20 -30.37
CA ALA A 118 -9.03 0.70 -29.28
C ALA A 118 -9.56 2.02 -28.71
N GLY A 119 -9.97 2.97 -29.56
CA GLY A 119 -10.52 4.23 -29.07
C GLY A 119 -11.83 4.10 -28.29
N LYS A 120 -12.70 3.14 -28.65
CA LYS A 120 -13.91 2.84 -27.86
C LYS A 120 -13.56 2.22 -26.51
N GLU A 121 -12.59 1.31 -26.46
CA GLU A 121 -12.09 0.77 -25.19
C GLU A 121 -11.49 1.87 -24.31
N LEU A 122 -10.73 2.81 -24.89
CA LEU A 122 -10.25 3.99 -24.17
C LEU A 122 -11.40 4.82 -23.57
N GLN A 123 -12.48 5.08 -24.33
CA GLN A 123 -13.66 5.77 -23.81
C GLN A 123 -14.27 5.01 -22.62
N LEU A 124 -14.36 3.68 -22.69
CA LEU A 124 -14.86 2.85 -21.60
C LEU A 124 -13.96 2.91 -20.36
N VAL A 125 -12.63 2.86 -20.54
CA VAL A 125 -11.68 2.99 -19.42
C VAL A 125 -11.85 4.36 -18.74
N VAL A 126 -12.05 5.43 -19.53
CA VAL A 126 -12.27 6.75 -18.95
C VAL A 126 -13.56 6.80 -18.14
N LEU A 127 -14.68 6.40 -18.75
CA LEU A 127 -16.01 6.53 -18.15
C LEU A 127 -16.22 5.60 -16.95
N ASN A 128 -15.64 4.40 -16.97
CA ASN A 128 -15.86 3.40 -15.92
C ASN A 128 -14.80 3.43 -14.80
N HIS A 129 -13.60 3.98 -15.05
CA HIS A 129 -12.49 3.90 -14.11
C HIS A 129 -11.84 5.25 -13.83
N LEU A 130 -11.35 5.94 -14.87
CA LEU A 130 -10.56 7.17 -14.69
C LEU A 130 -11.39 8.32 -14.09
N GLN A 131 -12.54 8.62 -14.70
CA GLN A 131 -13.41 9.72 -14.29
C GLN A 131 -14.03 9.49 -12.91
N PRO A 132 -14.66 8.33 -12.63
CA PRO A 132 -15.19 8.05 -11.29
C PRO A 132 -14.11 8.14 -10.20
N ALA A 133 -12.89 7.65 -10.46
CA ALA A 133 -11.80 7.74 -9.49
C ALA A 133 -11.41 9.20 -9.19
N ALA A 134 -11.27 10.03 -10.23
CA ALA A 134 -10.95 11.45 -10.08
C ALA A 134 -12.06 12.23 -9.36
N GLU A 135 -13.33 11.94 -9.63
CA GLU A 135 -14.48 12.56 -8.97
C GLU A 135 -14.54 12.19 -7.48
N ILE A 136 -14.31 10.93 -7.13
CA ILE A 136 -14.27 10.48 -5.73
C ILE A 136 -13.08 11.11 -5.00
N ILE A 137 -11.91 11.21 -5.63
CA ILE A 137 -10.76 11.95 -5.08
C ILE A 137 -11.14 13.41 -4.80
N GLY A 138 -11.77 14.08 -5.77
CA GLY A 138 -12.26 15.45 -5.63
C GLY A 138 -13.22 15.61 -4.44
N PHE A 139 -14.15 14.66 -4.27
CA PHE A 139 -15.06 14.62 -3.13
C PHE A 139 -14.30 14.48 -1.79
N ARG A 140 -13.36 13.52 -1.68
CA ARG A 140 -12.58 13.30 -0.45
C ARG A 140 -11.69 14.49 -0.11
N LEU A 141 -11.07 15.13 -1.09
CA LEU A 141 -10.31 16.36 -0.90
C LEU A 141 -11.21 17.53 -0.48
N GLY A 142 -12.43 17.61 -1.01
CA GLY A 142 -13.45 18.55 -0.54
C GLY A 142 -13.79 18.37 0.94
N GLU A 143 -13.95 17.13 1.40
CA GLU A 143 -14.13 16.82 2.83
C GLU A 143 -12.89 17.25 3.65
N LEU A 144 -11.68 16.85 3.23
CA LEU A 144 -10.42 17.22 3.89
C LEU A 144 -10.24 18.74 3.96
N LYS A 145 -10.63 19.47 2.92
CA LYS A 145 -10.61 20.93 2.86
C LYS A 145 -11.57 21.55 3.87
N GLY A 146 -12.73 20.94 4.10
CA GLY A 146 -13.63 21.32 5.18
C GLY A 146 -13.00 21.10 6.55
N LEU A 147 -12.33 19.96 6.75
CA LEU A 147 -11.67 19.61 8.02
C LEU A 147 -10.46 20.51 8.31
N SER A 148 -9.66 20.85 7.29
CA SER A 148 -8.44 21.67 7.42
C SER A 148 -8.76 23.10 7.91
N LYS A 149 -9.93 23.63 7.54
CA LYS A 149 -10.44 24.92 8.03
C LYS A 149 -10.75 24.92 9.52
N TRP A 150 -11.08 23.77 10.11
CA TRP A 150 -11.30 23.64 11.54
C TRP A 150 -9.97 23.52 12.30
N ARG A 151 -9.20 24.61 12.30
CA ARG A 151 -7.84 24.68 12.85
C ARG A 151 -7.76 24.19 14.31
N ALA A 152 -8.75 24.52 15.15
CA ALA A 152 -8.79 24.08 16.55
C ALA A 152 -8.70 22.54 16.71
N ARG A 153 -9.34 21.78 15.81
CA ARG A 153 -9.29 20.30 15.80
C ARG A 153 -8.12 19.76 14.99
N PHE A 154 -7.98 20.19 13.74
CA PHE A 154 -7.12 19.48 12.77
C PHE A 154 -5.72 20.07 12.61
N HIS A 155 -5.48 21.34 12.96
CA HIS A 155 -4.14 21.94 12.85
C HIS A 155 -3.12 21.18 13.72
N GLY A 156 -3.54 20.76 14.92
CA GLY A 156 -2.67 20.00 15.81
C GLY A 156 -2.34 18.57 15.36
N ILE A 157 -2.97 18.04 14.32
CA ILE A 157 -2.51 16.77 13.70
C ILE A 157 -1.74 17.01 12.40
N GLY A 158 -1.52 18.26 11.99
CA GLY A 158 -0.74 18.60 10.80
C GLY A 158 -1.54 18.65 9.50
N LEU A 159 -2.87 18.69 9.57
CA LEU A 159 -3.69 18.93 8.37
C LEU A 159 -3.61 20.42 8.01
N ASP A 160 -2.81 20.73 7.00
CA ASP A 160 -2.56 22.10 6.55
C ASP A 160 -3.57 22.54 5.48
N GLU A 161 -4.17 23.71 5.68
CA GLU A 161 -5.21 24.25 4.80
C GLU A 161 -4.67 24.53 3.38
N LYS A 162 -3.47 25.09 3.26
CA LYS A 162 -2.89 25.47 1.96
C LYS A 162 -2.49 24.24 1.14
N LEU A 163 -1.91 23.23 1.79
CA LEU A 163 -1.55 21.99 1.12
C LEU A 163 -2.79 21.25 0.62
N VAL A 164 -3.85 21.18 1.43
CA VAL A 164 -5.11 20.56 1.03
C VAL A 164 -5.83 21.38 -0.04
N ASP A 165 -5.77 22.71 0.00
CA ASP A 165 -6.30 23.58 -1.04
C ASP A 165 -5.61 23.34 -2.38
N ASN A 166 -4.28 23.30 -2.39
CA ASN A 166 -3.50 23.00 -3.61
C ASN A 166 -3.81 21.59 -4.15
N ALA A 167 -3.93 20.59 -3.26
CA ALA A 167 -4.32 19.24 -3.64
C ALA A 167 -5.72 19.20 -4.29
N THR A 168 -6.67 19.93 -3.70
CA THR A 168 -8.03 20.07 -4.25
C THR A 168 -7.99 20.73 -5.64
N GLU A 169 -7.14 21.74 -5.82
CA GLU A 169 -6.96 22.41 -7.10
C GLU A 169 -6.43 21.45 -8.18
N LYS A 170 -5.39 20.67 -7.86
CA LYS A 170 -4.79 19.69 -8.77
C LYS A 170 -5.76 18.56 -9.15
N ALA A 171 -6.59 18.11 -8.22
CA ALA A 171 -7.66 17.15 -8.52
C ALA A 171 -8.70 17.75 -9.47
N GLY A 172 -9.07 19.02 -9.28
CA GLY A 172 -9.97 19.74 -10.18
C GLY A 172 -9.38 19.89 -11.60
N MET A 173 -8.09 20.21 -11.72
CA MET A 173 -7.41 20.26 -13.01
C MET A 173 -7.43 18.90 -13.70
N MET A 174 -7.18 17.82 -12.96
CA MET A 174 -7.23 16.46 -13.51
C MET A 174 -8.58 16.15 -14.15
N LEU A 175 -9.70 16.55 -13.52
CA LEU A 175 -11.04 16.42 -14.10
C LEU A 175 -11.19 17.20 -15.42
N VAL A 176 -10.67 18.43 -15.50
CA VAL A 176 -10.68 19.19 -16.75
C VAL A 176 -9.86 18.49 -17.84
N HIS A 177 -8.73 17.88 -17.50
CA HIS A 177 -7.93 17.10 -18.44
C HIS A 177 -8.66 15.85 -18.92
N ILE A 178 -9.43 15.18 -18.06
CA ILE A 178 -10.25 14.00 -18.41
C ILE A 178 -11.32 14.39 -19.43
N GLU A 179 -12.06 15.46 -19.17
CA GLU A 179 -13.10 15.96 -20.09
C GLU A 179 -12.51 16.40 -21.44
N ARG A 180 -11.40 17.15 -21.39
CA ARG A 180 -10.68 17.55 -22.60
C ARG A 180 -10.23 16.34 -23.41
N PHE A 181 -9.69 15.32 -22.75
CA PHE A 181 -9.25 14.09 -23.40
C PHE A 181 -10.40 13.36 -24.08
N LEU A 182 -11.55 13.20 -23.42
CA LEU A 182 -12.75 12.60 -24.02
C LEU A 182 -13.21 13.35 -25.26
N GLY A 183 -13.18 14.69 -25.22
CA GLY A 183 -13.52 15.53 -26.37
C GLY A 183 -12.58 15.30 -27.56
N VAL A 184 -11.26 15.30 -27.31
CA VAL A 184 -10.26 15.05 -28.35
C VAL A 184 -10.36 13.63 -28.90
N LEU A 185 -10.47 12.62 -28.04
CA LEU A 185 -10.62 11.23 -28.43
C LEU A 185 -11.85 11.02 -29.33
N SER A 186 -12.99 11.62 -28.95
CA SER A 186 -14.23 11.52 -29.73
C SER A 186 -14.09 12.16 -31.11
N SER A 187 -13.44 13.32 -31.20
CA SER A 187 -13.15 13.98 -32.48
C SER A 187 -12.23 13.13 -33.37
N VAL A 188 -11.16 12.57 -32.80
CA VAL A 188 -10.20 11.73 -33.50
C VAL A 188 -10.89 10.47 -34.04
N LEU A 189 -11.71 9.80 -33.22
CA LEU A 189 -12.44 8.60 -33.65
C LEU A 189 -13.44 8.89 -34.77
N GLN A 190 -14.11 10.04 -34.73
CA GLN A 190 -15.00 10.46 -35.81
C GLN A 190 -14.24 10.66 -37.12
N GLN A 191 -13.05 11.28 -37.07
CA GLN A 191 -12.22 11.51 -38.24
C GLN A 191 -11.66 10.21 -38.82
N PHE A 192 -11.14 9.30 -37.99
CA PHE A 192 -10.72 7.96 -38.44
C PHE A 192 -11.88 7.17 -39.06
N SER A 193 -13.06 7.19 -38.43
CA SER A 193 -14.24 6.50 -38.97
C SER A 193 -14.63 7.03 -40.36
N ASN A 194 -14.59 8.35 -40.56
CA ASN A 194 -14.87 8.95 -41.86
C ASN A 194 -13.79 8.61 -42.89
N PHE A 195 -12.51 8.67 -42.51
CA PHE A 195 -11.40 8.29 -43.38
C PHE A 195 -11.52 6.84 -43.84
N PHE A 196 -11.75 5.88 -42.93
CA PHE A 196 -11.88 4.46 -43.32
C PHE A 196 -13.14 4.19 -44.14
N SER A 197 -14.24 4.88 -43.85
CA SER A 197 -15.47 4.76 -44.65
C SER A 197 -15.27 5.26 -46.09
N TRP A 198 -14.58 6.40 -46.24
CA TRP A 198 -14.17 6.93 -47.53
C TRP A 198 -13.22 5.98 -48.26
N LEU A 199 -12.16 5.53 -47.58
CA LEU A 199 -11.14 4.67 -48.15
C LEU A 199 -11.72 3.35 -48.63
N LEU A 200 -12.63 2.76 -47.86
CA LEU A 200 -13.36 1.54 -48.24
C LEU A 200 -14.17 1.76 -49.51
N LYS A 201 -14.87 2.90 -49.63
CA LYS A 201 -15.59 3.26 -50.86
C LYS A 201 -14.63 3.37 -52.05
N SER A 202 -13.49 4.05 -51.88
CA SER A 202 -12.48 4.18 -52.93
C SER A 202 -11.95 2.82 -53.39
N VAL A 203 -11.65 1.90 -52.46
CA VAL A 203 -11.22 0.53 -52.79
C VAL A 203 -12.28 -0.22 -53.60
N LYS A 204 -13.56 -0.16 -53.20
CA LYS A 204 -14.65 -0.84 -53.92
C LYS A 204 -14.86 -0.32 -55.33
N VAL A 205 -14.76 1.00 -55.51
CA VAL A 205 -14.85 1.63 -56.84
C VAL A 205 -13.71 1.16 -57.74
N LEU A 206 -12.48 1.08 -57.23
CA LEU A 206 -11.33 0.58 -58.00
C LEU A 206 -11.48 -0.90 -58.36
N MET A 207 -12.12 -1.70 -57.50
CA MET A 207 -12.42 -3.11 -57.73
C MET A 207 -13.66 -3.36 -58.61
N SER A 208 -14.34 -2.30 -59.08
CA SER A 208 -15.56 -2.38 -59.90
C SER A 208 -16.73 -3.13 -59.24
N GLU A 209 -16.86 -3.06 -57.91
CA GLU A 209 -17.97 -3.65 -57.14
C GLU A 209 -19.15 -2.66 -56.97
N THR A 210 -20.40 -3.13 -57.13
CA THR A 210 -21.61 -2.30 -56.92
C THR A 210 -21.74 -1.87 -55.46
N SER A 211 -21.88 -0.57 -55.23
CA SER A 211 -21.93 0.03 -53.90
C SER A 211 -23.36 0.46 -53.56
N ASP A 212 -24.17 -0.47 -53.04
CA ASP A 212 -25.62 -0.27 -52.88
C ASP A 212 -26.04 0.41 -51.56
N GLN A 213 -25.10 0.70 -50.65
CA GLN A 213 -25.41 1.39 -49.37
C GLN A 213 -24.24 2.29 -48.99
N ILE A 214 -24.34 3.59 -49.25
CA ILE A 214 -23.28 4.55 -48.89
C ILE A 214 -23.85 5.64 -47.98
N LEU A 215 -23.39 5.64 -46.73
CA LEU A 215 -23.58 6.75 -45.80
C LEU A 215 -22.98 8.03 -46.41
N PRO A 216 -23.63 9.21 -46.31
CA PRO A 216 -23.10 10.45 -46.87
C PRO A 216 -21.67 10.71 -46.38
N LEU A 217 -20.75 10.80 -47.34
CA LEU A 217 -19.34 11.09 -47.11
C LEU A 217 -19.19 12.58 -46.76
N ASN A 218 -18.55 12.88 -45.63
CA ASN A 218 -18.08 14.22 -45.33
C ASN A 218 -16.62 14.37 -45.79
N SER A 219 -16.43 14.92 -47.00
CA SER A 219 -15.11 15.12 -47.61
C SER A 219 -14.25 16.11 -46.83
N GLU A 220 -14.84 17.13 -46.20
CA GLU A 220 -14.13 18.11 -45.37
C GLU A 220 -13.44 17.43 -44.19
N LEU A 221 -14.11 16.49 -43.51
CA LEU A 221 -13.52 15.73 -42.41
C LEU A 221 -12.37 14.82 -42.86
N VAL A 222 -12.40 14.31 -44.09
CA VAL A 222 -11.28 13.54 -44.66
C VAL A 222 -10.08 14.46 -44.94
N VAL A 223 -10.31 15.67 -45.47
CA VAL A 223 -9.24 16.66 -45.67
C VAL A 223 -8.60 17.04 -44.34
N ILE A 224 -9.41 17.29 -43.30
CA ILE A 224 -8.91 17.61 -41.95
C ILE A 224 -8.07 16.44 -41.41
N PHE A 225 -8.56 15.20 -41.54
CA PHE A 225 -7.82 14.00 -41.13
C PHE A 225 -6.46 13.92 -41.82
N LEU A 226 -6.42 14.03 -43.15
CA LEU A 226 -5.18 13.92 -43.94
C LEU A 226 -4.17 15.01 -43.56
N ARG A 227 -4.64 16.24 -43.31
CA ARG A 227 -3.76 17.36 -42.95
C ARG A 227 -3.25 17.32 -41.51
N PHE A 228 -4.08 16.88 -40.57
CA PHE A 228 -3.81 17.07 -39.15
C PHE A 228 -3.65 15.79 -38.33
N LEU A 229 -4.20 14.65 -38.75
CA LEU A 229 -4.18 13.41 -37.97
C LEU A 229 -3.41 12.26 -38.64
N TYR A 230 -3.21 12.27 -39.96
CA TYR A 230 -2.53 11.16 -40.65
C TYR A 230 -1.13 10.88 -40.09
N ASN A 231 -0.36 11.93 -39.78
CA ASN A 231 0.98 11.85 -39.20
C ASN A 231 1.07 12.40 -37.76
N GLN A 232 -0.05 12.75 -37.12
CA GLN A 232 -0.03 13.29 -35.77
C GLN A 232 -0.96 12.49 -34.86
N ASP A 233 -0.50 12.26 -33.63
CA ASP A 233 -1.26 11.55 -32.62
C ASP A 233 -1.60 12.48 -31.43
N PRO A 234 -2.71 13.25 -31.53
CA PRO A 234 -3.13 14.12 -30.44
C PRO A 234 -3.62 13.35 -29.21
N VAL A 235 -4.03 12.08 -29.36
CA VAL A 235 -4.50 11.24 -28.24
C VAL A 235 -3.31 10.84 -27.38
N MET A 236 -2.27 10.28 -27.99
CA MET A 236 -1.05 9.90 -27.27
C MET A 236 -0.35 11.13 -26.67
N LYS A 237 -0.28 12.24 -27.43
CA LYS A 237 0.29 13.50 -26.93
C LYS A 237 -0.40 14.01 -25.66
N LEU A 238 -1.69 13.76 -25.48
CA LEU A 238 -2.40 14.14 -24.25
C LEU A 238 -2.12 13.19 -23.09
N LEU A 239 -1.89 11.90 -23.35
CA LEU A 239 -1.67 10.88 -22.32
C LEU A 239 -0.24 10.82 -21.79
N GLU A 240 0.74 11.10 -22.64
CA GLU A 240 2.16 11.00 -22.31
C GLU A 240 2.57 11.84 -21.09
N SER A 241 3.54 11.35 -20.32
CA SER A 241 4.18 12.09 -19.23
C SER A 241 5.38 12.94 -19.69
N THR A 242 5.47 13.24 -21.00
CA THR A 242 6.57 14.02 -21.56
C THR A 242 6.48 15.49 -21.19
N ASP A 243 7.62 16.19 -21.14
CA ASP A 243 7.68 17.65 -20.95
C ASP A 243 7.19 18.46 -22.15
N SER A 244 6.47 17.81 -23.07
CA SER A 244 6.00 18.43 -24.30
C SER A 244 4.93 19.48 -23.98
N VAL A 245 5.15 20.69 -24.52
CA VAL A 245 4.21 21.80 -24.35
C VAL A 245 3.09 21.65 -25.38
N ILE A 246 1.86 21.57 -24.90
CA ILE A 246 0.68 21.59 -25.75
C ILE A 246 0.37 23.04 -26.13
N LYS A 247 0.30 23.28 -27.44
CA LYS A 247 -0.15 24.57 -27.97
C LYS A 247 -1.65 24.72 -27.68
N VAL A 248 -2.00 25.79 -26.98
CA VAL A 248 -3.38 26.18 -26.68
C VAL A 248 -3.61 27.55 -27.29
N ASN A 249 -4.82 27.80 -27.81
CA ASN A 249 -5.17 29.10 -28.38
C ASN A 249 -5.03 30.20 -27.31
N GLU A 250 -4.46 31.34 -27.69
CA GLU A 250 -4.30 32.52 -26.82
C GLU A 250 -5.64 33.00 -26.25
N GLU A 251 -6.73 32.92 -27.03
CA GLU A 251 -8.07 33.27 -26.55
C GLU A 251 -8.51 32.35 -25.41
N THR A 252 -8.24 31.05 -25.52
CA THR A 252 -8.55 30.08 -24.45
C THR A 252 -7.69 30.36 -23.22
N MET A 253 -6.40 30.66 -23.40
CA MET A 253 -5.52 31.01 -22.28
C MET A 253 -5.99 32.30 -21.57
N GLN A 254 -6.47 33.28 -22.33
CA GLN A 254 -7.03 34.51 -21.78
C GLN A 254 -8.29 34.22 -20.95
N ARG A 255 -9.20 33.39 -21.46
CA ARG A 255 -10.39 32.96 -20.69
C ARG A 255 -10.03 32.21 -19.43
N VAL A 256 -9.01 31.34 -19.46
CA VAL A 256 -8.52 30.65 -18.25
C VAL A 256 -8.01 31.63 -17.21
N LYS A 257 -7.27 32.68 -17.62
CA LYS A 257 -6.82 33.75 -16.71
C LYS A 257 -7.99 34.54 -16.13
N GLU A 258 -9.04 34.78 -16.91
CA GLU A 258 -10.26 35.45 -16.43
C GLU A 258 -11.02 34.60 -15.42
N LEU A 259 -11.06 33.27 -15.60
CA LEU A 259 -11.70 32.36 -14.65
C LEU A 259 -11.08 32.42 -13.24
N VAL A 260 -9.80 32.78 -13.11
CA VAL A 260 -9.16 32.99 -11.80
C VAL A 260 -9.89 34.06 -10.98
N LEU A 261 -10.40 35.12 -11.64
CA LEU A 261 -11.17 36.18 -10.99
C LEU A 261 -12.54 35.69 -10.48
N PHE A 262 -13.04 34.59 -11.03
CA PHE A 262 -14.31 33.95 -10.65
C PHE A 262 -14.13 32.73 -9.74
N GLY A 263 -12.95 32.56 -9.13
CA GLY A 263 -12.65 31.43 -8.25
C GLY A 263 -12.23 30.16 -8.98
N GLY A 264 -11.77 30.28 -10.22
CA GLY A 264 -11.07 29.22 -10.96
C GLY A 264 -9.69 28.93 -10.39
N PHE A 265 -9.00 27.99 -11.03
CA PHE A 265 -7.68 27.53 -10.60
C PHE A 265 -6.60 28.61 -10.65
N SER A 266 -5.69 28.61 -9.69
CA SER A 266 -4.56 29.52 -9.60
C SER A 266 -3.45 29.20 -10.61
N ASP A 267 -3.19 27.92 -10.89
CA ASP A 267 -2.32 27.51 -11.99
C ASP A 267 -3.08 27.67 -13.31
N THR A 268 -2.67 28.63 -14.14
CA THR A 268 -3.30 28.92 -15.45
C THR A 268 -2.65 28.16 -16.59
N GLU A 269 -1.53 27.47 -16.34
CA GLU A 269 -0.72 26.83 -17.37
C GLU A 269 -1.03 25.32 -17.51
N TYR A 270 -1.96 24.79 -16.71
CA TYR A 270 -2.36 23.38 -16.71
C TYR A 270 -2.75 22.86 -18.11
N LEU A 271 -3.50 23.65 -18.90
CA LEU A 271 -3.87 23.25 -20.27
C LEU A 271 -2.69 23.10 -21.23
N LYS A 272 -1.53 23.69 -20.94
CA LYS A 272 -0.32 23.53 -21.77
C LYS A 272 0.44 22.25 -21.45
N ARG A 273 0.05 21.51 -20.41
CA ARG A 273 0.69 20.27 -20.00
C ARG A 273 -0.18 19.09 -20.38
N THR A 274 0.43 17.93 -20.48
CA THR A 274 -0.26 16.67 -20.75
C THR A 274 -1.02 16.19 -19.51
N MET A 275 -1.98 15.29 -19.70
CA MET A 275 -2.67 14.62 -18.60
C MET A 275 -1.68 13.86 -17.72
N GLY A 276 -0.69 13.18 -18.31
CA GLY A 276 0.35 12.47 -17.57
C GLY A 276 1.16 13.40 -16.66
N LYS A 277 1.49 14.61 -17.13
CA LYS A 277 2.23 15.60 -16.33
C LYS A 277 1.38 16.23 -15.23
N GLU A 278 0.11 16.54 -15.51
CA GLU A 278 -0.82 17.02 -14.47
C GLU A 278 -1.07 15.96 -13.40
N PHE A 279 -1.18 14.68 -13.81
CA PHE A 279 -1.28 13.57 -12.88
C PHE A 279 -0.05 13.50 -11.95
N GLN A 280 1.17 13.58 -12.48
CA GLN A 280 2.39 13.59 -11.65
C GLN A 280 2.43 14.74 -10.65
N GLN A 281 1.97 15.93 -11.04
CA GLN A 281 1.88 17.07 -10.11
C GLN A 281 0.83 16.86 -9.04
N MET A 282 -0.32 16.31 -9.40
CA MET A 282 -1.37 15.94 -8.46
C MET A 282 -0.85 14.95 -7.42
N GLU A 283 -0.14 13.89 -7.85
CA GLU A 283 0.47 12.91 -6.95
C GLU A 283 1.50 13.51 -6.00
N SER A 284 2.39 14.36 -6.52
CA SER A 284 3.39 15.05 -5.69
C SER A 284 2.70 15.92 -4.63
N CYS A 285 1.62 16.61 -5.01
CA CYS A 285 0.87 17.45 -4.10
C CYS A 285 0.15 16.63 -3.01
N PHE A 286 -0.45 15.49 -3.36
CA PHE A 286 -1.07 14.59 -2.39
C PHE A 286 -0.04 14.07 -1.40
N LYS A 287 1.12 13.64 -1.89
CA LYS A 287 2.22 13.18 -1.04
C LYS A 287 2.67 14.26 -0.06
N GLU A 288 2.82 15.50 -0.51
CA GLU A 288 3.17 16.63 0.36
C GLU A 288 2.09 16.87 1.43
N ALA A 289 0.82 16.92 1.02
CA ALA A 289 -0.31 17.15 1.91
C ALA A 289 -0.43 16.07 3.01
N PHE A 290 -0.17 14.79 2.67
CA PHE A 290 -0.27 13.68 3.62
C PHE A 290 1.02 13.40 4.40
N THR A 291 2.18 13.86 3.93
CA THR A 291 3.43 13.80 4.70
C THR A 291 3.39 14.75 5.89
N MET A 292 2.67 15.87 5.80
CA MET A 292 2.60 16.86 6.87
C MET A 292 1.93 16.34 8.16
N PRO A 293 0.80 15.62 8.10
CA PRO A 293 0.26 14.91 9.26
C PRO A 293 1.24 13.89 9.86
N PHE A 294 1.90 13.09 9.03
CA PHE A 294 2.89 12.12 9.48
C PHE A 294 4.05 12.80 10.23
N ALA A 295 4.64 13.85 9.67
CA ALA A 295 5.73 14.60 10.29
C ALA A 295 5.29 15.29 11.59
N THR A 296 4.05 15.79 11.63
CA THR A 296 3.51 16.49 12.80
C THR A 296 3.21 15.53 13.96
N VAL A 297 2.63 14.37 13.65
CA VAL A 297 2.29 13.33 14.64
C VAL A 297 3.56 12.66 15.16
N SER A 298 4.49 12.26 14.27
CA SER A 298 5.73 11.60 14.65
C SER A 298 6.60 12.44 15.60
N ARG A 299 6.72 13.76 15.37
CA ARG A 299 7.43 14.68 16.27
C ARG A 299 6.81 14.79 17.67
N LYS A 300 5.54 14.42 17.82
CA LYS A 300 4.85 14.41 19.13
C LYS A 300 5.04 13.11 19.89
N ILE A 301 5.49 12.05 19.22
CA ILE A 301 5.85 10.79 19.86
C ILE A 301 7.18 11.02 20.56
N THR A 302 7.12 11.16 21.89
CA THR A 302 8.29 11.39 22.73
C THR A 302 8.52 10.19 23.64
N ALA A 303 9.76 9.72 23.71
CA ALA A 303 10.17 8.72 24.69
C ALA A 303 10.10 9.35 26.09
N LYS A 304 9.14 8.90 26.89
CA LYS A 304 8.93 9.35 28.25
C LYS A 304 9.92 8.70 29.21
N SER A 305 10.18 7.42 29.02
CA SER A 305 11.12 6.67 29.83
C SER A 305 11.81 5.58 29.02
N LEU A 306 13.02 5.27 29.44
CA LEU A 306 13.80 4.16 28.96
C LEU A 306 14.08 3.26 30.16
N VAL A 307 13.66 2.00 30.10
CA VAL A 307 13.88 1.02 31.16
C VAL A 307 14.81 -0.07 30.62
N PRO A 308 16.09 -0.09 31.02
CA PRO A 308 17.00 -1.14 30.61
C PRO A 308 16.60 -2.49 31.23
N LEU A 309 16.36 -3.48 30.39
CA LEU A 309 16.16 -4.90 30.71
C LEU A 309 17.49 -5.65 30.64
N PHE A 310 18.23 -5.93 31.69
CA PHE A 310 19.50 -6.70 31.62
C PHE A 310 20.68 -6.20 30.73
N PRO A 311 21.93 -6.32 31.22
CA PRO A 311 23.13 -6.05 30.44
C PRO A 311 23.43 -7.22 29.49
N VAL A 312 24.02 -6.89 28.34
CA VAL A 312 24.37 -7.83 27.27
C VAL A 312 25.88 -8.04 27.26
N GLY A 313 26.32 -9.27 27.56
CA GLY A 313 27.74 -9.66 27.55
C GLY A 313 28.41 -9.53 26.17
N SER A 314 29.73 -9.34 26.15
CA SER A 314 30.53 -9.15 24.92
C SER A 314 30.62 -10.37 23.99
N TYR A 315 30.20 -11.56 24.47
CA TYR A 315 30.22 -12.84 23.74
C TYR A 315 29.09 -13.02 22.71
N LEU A 316 28.06 -12.17 22.71
CA LEU A 316 26.97 -12.17 21.72
C LEU A 316 27.40 -11.74 20.30
N LYS A 317 28.70 -11.52 20.06
CA LYS A 317 29.26 -11.18 18.74
C LYS A 317 29.36 -12.36 17.77
N THR A 318 29.37 -13.60 18.25
CA THR A 318 29.80 -14.76 17.43
C THR A 318 28.68 -15.70 16.96
N LYS A 319 27.46 -15.58 17.48
CA LYS A 319 26.26 -16.25 16.94
C LYS A 319 25.10 -15.27 16.89
N SER A 320 24.41 -15.20 15.76
CA SER A 320 23.09 -14.56 15.63
C SER A 320 22.11 -15.29 16.55
N MET A 321 22.07 -14.90 17.82
CA MET A 321 21.17 -15.48 18.80
C MET A 321 19.87 -14.67 18.77
N ILE A 322 18.79 -15.29 18.29
CA ILE A 322 17.44 -14.75 18.42
C ILE A 322 17.08 -14.90 19.89
N ILE A 323 16.81 -13.80 20.60
CA ILE A 323 16.32 -13.83 21.98
C ILE A 323 14.80 -13.94 21.92
N PRO A 324 14.20 -15.06 22.38
CA PRO A 324 12.76 -15.19 22.49
C PRO A 324 12.15 -14.01 23.23
N THR A 325 11.33 -13.24 22.51
CA THR A 325 10.69 -12.04 23.02
C THR A 325 9.26 -12.00 22.50
N SER A 326 8.30 -11.92 23.41
CA SER A 326 6.89 -11.68 23.07
C SER A 326 6.42 -10.39 23.73
N VAL A 327 5.80 -9.52 22.91
CA VAL A 327 5.20 -8.25 23.33
C VAL A 327 3.72 -8.31 23.00
N SER A 328 2.88 -8.06 24.00
CA SER A 328 1.43 -8.12 23.85
C SER A 328 0.74 -7.12 24.78
N TYR A 329 -0.53 -6.86 24.53
CA TYR A 329 -1.38 -6.11 25.44
C TYR A 329 -2.75 -6.81 25.52
N TYR A 330 -3.41 -6.72 26.67
CA TYR A 330 -4.76 -7.24 26.85
C TYR A 330 -5.60 -6.25 27.67
N LYS A 331 -6.92 -6.40 27.58
CA LYS A 331 -7.88 -5.60 28.33
C LYS A 331 -8.23 -6.37 29.60
N GLU A 332 -8.17 -5.73 30.76
CA GLU A 332 -8.62 -6.36 32.00
C GLU A 332 -10.15 -6.35 32.06
N ASP A 333 -10.74 -7.54 32.11
CA ASP A 333 -12.14 -7.71 32.45
C ASP A 333 -12.33 -7.52 33.96
N SER A 334 -13.40 -6.80 34.32
CA SER A 334 -13.65 -6.23 35.65
C SER A 334 -13.82 -7.23 36.79
N ASP A 335 -13.75 -8.53 36.52
CA ASP A 335 -14.32 -9.55 37.40
C ASP A 335 -13.30 -10.29 38.28
N CYS A 336 -12.00 -10.03 38.11
CA CYS A 336 -10.97 -10.67 38.93
C CYS A 336 -10.00 -9.65 39.56
N THR A 337 -10.45 -8.98 40.62
CA THR A 337 -9.67 -8.78 41.86
C THR A 337 -10.51 -8.05 42.90
N SER A 338 -10.72 -8.70 44.03
CA SER A 338 -11.14 -8.05 45.27
C SER A 338 -10.09 -7.04 45.72
N ARG A 339 -10.28 -5.76 45.40
CA ARG A 339 -9.88 -4.60 46.23
C ARG A 339 -10.54 -3.35 45.64
N LYS A 340 -11.40 -2.72 46.44
CA LYS A 340 -12.10 -1.45 46.18
C LYS A 340 -11.24 -0.44 45.40
N ARG A 341 -11.39 -0.35 44.08
CA ARG A 341 -11.20 0.87 43.28
C ARG A 341 -12.16 0.82 42.09
N ILE A 342 -12.60 2.01 41.71
CA ILE A 342 -13.74 2.30 40.83
C ILE A 342 -13.56 1.63 39.45
N SER A 343 -14.68 1.18 38.89
CA SER A 343 -14.88 0.68 37.52
C SER A 343 -14.17 1.52 36.45
N GLN A 344 -12.89 1.26 36.20
CA GLN A 344 -12.12 1.85 35.12
C GLN A 344 -11.53 0.72 34.29
N GLN A 345 -11.79 0.74 32.99
CA GLN A 345 -11.23 -0.23 32.04
C GLN A 345 -9.71 -0.05 32.01
N GLY A 346 -8.96 -1.03 32.54
CA GLY A 346 -7.51 -1.09 32.49
C GLY A 346 -7.03 -1.86 31.27
N TYR A 347 -5.94 -1.42 30.65
CA TYR A 347 -5.20 -2.23 29.68
C TYR A 347 -3.86 -2.61 30.30
N THR A 348 -3.39 -3.83 30.09
CA THR A 348 -2.09 -4.27 30.58
C THR A 348 -1.18 -4.60 29.41
N GLU A 349 -0.07 -3.87 29.30
CA GLU A 349 1.05 -4.17 28.38
C GLU A 349 1.95 -5.20 29.06
N CYS A 350 2.28 -6.30 28.37
CA CYS A 350 3.16 -7.35 28.87
C CYS A 350 4.29 -7.60 27.87
N ILE A 351 5.51 -7.67 28.40
CA ILE A 351 6.73 -7.97 27.67
C ILE A 351 7.37 -9.15 28.36
N THR A 352 7.60 -10.21 27.59
CA THR A 352 8.18 -11.45 28.08
C THR A 352 9.47 -11.68 27.30
N VAL A 353 10.58 -11.88 28.00
CA VAL A 353 11.92 -11.98 27.40
C VAL A 353 12.69 -13.08 28.10
N ARG A 354 13.32 -13.97 27.32
CA ARG A 354 14.32 -14.89 27.86
C ARG A 354 15.59 -14.13 28.20
N VAL A 355 16.07 -14.26 29.43
CA VAL A 355 17.31 -13.62 29.84
C VAL A 355 18.51 -14.50 29.45
N PRO A 356 19.54 -13.94 28.77
CA PRO A 356 20.77 -14.68 28.47
C PRO A 356 21.46 -15.16 29.74
N GLU A 357 22.06 -16.35 29.70
CA GLU A 357 22.75 -16.97 30.84
C GLU A 357 23.90 -16.10 31.36
N ASP A 358 24.56 -15.35 30.48
CA ASP A 358 25.64 -14.41 30.83
C ASP A 358 25.17 -13.15 31.57
N SER A 359 23.87 -12.86 31.53
CA SER A 359 23.32 -11.63 32.13
C SER A 359 23.15 -11.75 33.65
N PHE A 360 22.88 -12.96 34.17
CA PHE A 360 22.75 -13.26 35.60
C PHE A 360 23.60 -14.50 35.98
N PRO A 361 24.88 -14.32 36.33
CA PRO A 361 25.78 -15.43 36.68
C PRO A 361 25.30 -16.25 37.88
N SER A 362 24.51 -15.63 38.76
CA SER A 362 23.90 -16.22 39.96
C SER A 362 22.64 -17.06 39.66
N ILE A 363 21.96 -16.80 38.54
CA ILE A 363 20.65 -17.38 38.23
C ILE A 363 20.60 -17.76 36.74
N PRO A 364 21.02 -18.98 36.38
CA PRO A 364 20.95 -19.43 34.99
C PRO A 364 19.48 -19.68 34.56
N ASN A 365 19.25 -19.68 33.24
CA ASN A 365 18.02 -20.14 32.60
C ASN A 365 16.72 -19.45 33.07
N CYS A 366 16.68 -18.12 32.96
CA CYS A 366 15.56 -17.31 33.45
C CYS A 366 14.70 -16.69 32.35
N ILE A 367 13.43 -16.50 32.68
CA ILE A 367 12.46 -15.74 31.90
C ILE A 367 12.04 -14.52 32.71
N LEU A 368 12.14 -13.35 32.08
CA LEU A 368 11.69 -12.08 32.64
C LEU A 368 10.32 -11.73 32.04
N ILE A 369 9.35 -11.46 32.91
CA ILE A 369 8.02 -10.98 32.54
C ILE A 369 7.88 -9.59 33.12
N ALA A 370 7.87 -8.57 32.26
CA ALA A 370 7.60 -7.19 32.63
C ALA A 370 6.17 -6.85 32.21
N ARG A 371 5.35 -6.35 33.14
CA ARG A 371 3.99 -5.88 32.86
C ARG A 371 3.81 -4.42 33.24
N ARG A 372 2.83 -3.77 32.62
CA ARG A 372 2.48 -2.39 32.90
C ARG A 372 0.97 -2.19 32.77
N LEU A 373 0.37 -1.73 33.85
CA LEU A 373 -1.04 -1.35 33.92
C LEU A 373 -1.23 0.08 33.37
N LEU A 374 -1.94 0.22 32.26
CA LEU A 374 -2.45 1.48 31.74
C LEU A 374 -3.84 1.74 32.31
N PHE A 375 -3.91 2.64 33.29
CA PHE A 375 -5.18 3.21 33.72
C PHE A 375 -5.62 4.33 32.78
N ASP A 376 -6.92 4.61 32.76
CA ASP A 376 -7.49 5.75 32.06
C ASP A 376 -6.96 7.04 32.72
N LEU A 377 -5.83 7.56 32.21
CA LEU A 377 -5.02 8.69 32.69
C LEU A 377 -5.77 10.04 32.85
N ASN A 378 -6.80 10.10 33.69
CA ASN A 378 -7.41 11.35 34.16
C ASN A 378 -6.65 11.94 35.36
N ASN A 379 -5.82 11.14 36.03
CA ASN A 379 -4.98 11.60 37.14
C ASN A 379 -3.52 11.68 36.70
N ALA A 380 -3.00 12.90 36.62
CA ALA A 380 -1.65 13.22 36.18
C ALA A 380 -0.54 12.85 37.19
N GLU A 381 -0.89 12.28 38.35
CA GLU A 381 0.04 12.21 39.49
C GLU A 381 0.72 10.85 39.71
N ASN A 382 0.22 9.76 39.15
CA ASN A 382 0.88 8.45 39.27
C ASN A 382 1.20 7.90 37.88
N ASP A 383 2.46 8.04 37.48
CA ASP A 383 2.98 7.29 36.35
C ASP A 383 2.82 5.80 36.63
N PRO A 384 2.23 5.00 35.72
CA PRO A 384 2.10 3.57 35.96
C PRO A 384 3.49 2.95 36.05
N SER A 385 3.82 2.44 37.24
CA SER A 385 5.05 1.70 37.49
C SER A 385 5.06 0.43 36.65
N ILE A 386 6.15 0.20 35.93
CA ILE A 386 6.39 -1.11 35.32
C ILE A 386 6.68 -2.07 36.46
N GLU A 387 6.05 -3.23 36.43
CA GLU A 387 6.32 -4.32 37.37
C GLU A 387 7.00 -5.46 36.62
N ALA A 388 7.85 -6.22 37.30
CA ALA A 388 8.49 -7.37 36.69
C ALA A 388 8.49 -8.59 37.64
N ALA A 389 8.39 -9.76 37.04
CA ALA A 389 8.56 -11.06 37.69
C ALA A 389 9.68 -11.83 36.99
N LEU A 390 10.47 -12.57 37.77
CA LEU A 390 11.56 -13.40 37.27
C LEU A 390 11.24 -14.87 37.55
N LEU A 391 11.25 -15.68 36.49
CA LEU A 391 10.98 -17.11 36.53
C LEU A 391 12.26 -17.88 36.22
N ARG A 392 12.59 -18.89 37.03
CA ARG A 392 13.62 -19.88 36.72
C ARG A 392 12.99 -21.11 36.10
N LEU A 393 13.55 -21.56 34.99
CA LEU A 393 13.15 -22.80 34.32
C LEU A 393 13.72 -24.03 35.07
N PRO A 394 13.03 -25.18 35.03
CA PRO A 394 13.52 -26.40 35.66
C PRO A 394 14.88 -26.82 35.11
N ASP A 395 15.71 -27.41 35.97
CA ASP A 395 16.96 -28.03 35.56
C ASP A 395 16.67 -29.15 34.54
N GLY A 396 17.48 -29.23 33.49
CA GLY A 396 17.27 -30.20 32.41
C GLY A 396 16.37 -29.71 31.26
N TYR A 397 15.91 -28.45 31.28
CA TYR A 397 15.14 -27.87 30.18
C TYR A 397 15.76 -26.56 29.69
N HIS A 398 15.60 -26.23 28.41
CA HIS A 398 15.92 -24.92 27.86
C HIS A 398 14.71 -24.33 27.12
N CYS A 399 14.46 -23.04 27.32
CA CYS A 399 13.38 -22.34 26.61
C CYS A 399 13.77 -22.03 25.17
N VAL A 400 13.01 -22.58 24.23
CA VAL A 400 13.17 -22.40 22.78
C VAL A 400 12.47 -21.13 22.33
N ASP A 401 11.23 -20.96 22.74
CA ASP A 401 10.42 -19.77 22.46
C ASP A 401 9.33 -19.57 23.52
N LEU A 402 8.70 -18.40 23.52
CA LEU A 402 7.62 -18.06 24.43
C LEU A 402 6.64 -17.10 23.76
N SER A 403 5.36 -17.20 24.12
CA SER A 403 4.34 -16.28 23.62
C SER A 403 3.20 -16.12 24.63
N LEU A 404 2.66 -14.91 24.74
CA LEU A 404 1.45 -14.69 25.54
C LEU A 404 0.24 -15.36 24.86
N TYR A 405 -0.61 -16.01 25.64
CA TYR A 405 -1.81 -16.73 25.22
C TYR A 405 -2.99 -16.33 26.11
N LYS A 406 -4.12 -15.94 25.51
CA LYS A 406 -5.32 -15.44 26.23
C LYS A 406 -4.97 -14.38 27.30
N ASP A 407 -5.95 -13.99 28.10
CA ASP A 407 -5.70 -13.02 29.17
C ASP A 407 -4.87 -13.68 30.27
N GLN A 408 -3.69 -13.12 30.54
CA GLN A 408 -2.82 -13.54 31.64
C GLN A 408 -2.30 -14.99 31.55
N GLN A 409 -2.21 -15.63 30.38
CA GLN A 409 -1.52 -16.92 30.24
C GLN A 409 -0.30 -16.80 29.34
N ILE A 410 0.75 -17.58 29.58
CA ILE A 410 1.98 -17.55 28.79
C ILE A 410 2.30 -18.97 28.37
N VAL A 411 2.43 -19.20 27.07
CA VAL A 411 2.88 -20.46 26.50
C VAL A 411 4.40 -20.44 26.42
N LEU A 412 5.03 -21.36 27.12
CA LEU A 412 6.46 -21.63 27.05
C LEU A 412 6.70 -22.87 26.21
N LEU A 413 7.64 -22.78 25.28
CA LEU A 413 8.12 -23.91 24.49
C LEU A 413 9.50 -24.31 25.00
N LEU A 414 9.60 -25.51 25.56
CA LEU A 414 10.81 -26.00 26.23
C LEU A 414 11.34 -27.26 25.54
N ASN A 415 12.66 -27.40 25.44
CA ASN A 415 13.34 -28.62 25.02
C ASN A 415 14.10 -29.21 26.21
N GLU A 416 14.11 -30.53 26.32
CA GLU A 416 14.93 -31.23 27.31
C GLU A 416 16.42 -31.15 26.92
N THR A 417 17.30 -30.81 27.87
CA THR A 417 18.75 -30.79 27.71
C THR A 417 19.34 -32.17 28.03
N THR A 418 18.97 -33.20 27.26
CA THR A 418 19.52 -34.54 27.44
C THR A 418 20.97 -34.63 26.96
N THR A 419 21.86 -35.09 27.84
CA THR A 419 23.30 -35.31 27.58
C THR A 419 23.62 -36.65 26.90
N ILE A 420 22.60 -37.45 26.54
CA ILE A 420 22.76 -38.81 26.02
C ILE A 420 22.33 -38.83 24.54
N SER A 421 23.29 -39.09 23.67
CA SER A 421 23.30 -38.83 22.22
C SER A 421 22.32 -39.62 21.33
N GLU A 422 21.32 -40.30 21.88
CA GLU A 422 20.48 -41.24 21.09
C GLU A 422 18.96 -41.14 21.31
N SER A 423 18.44 -40.27 22.20
CA SER A 423 16.99 -40.03 22.25
C SER A 423 16.58 -39.01 21.19
N SER A 424 15.47 -39.28 20.48
CA SER A 424 14.75 -38.23 19.77
C SER A 424 14.36 -37.18 20.82
N GLY A 425 15.09 -36.06 20.87
CA GLY A 425 14.95 -35.07 21.95
C GLY A 425 13.48 -34.79 22.26
N LYS A 426 13.10 -34.79 23.53
CA LYS A 426 11.74 -34.50 23.95
C LYS A 426 11.61 -33.00 24.17
N ALA A 427 10.43 -32.49 23.88
CA ALA A 427 10.06 -31.11 24.16
C ALA A 427 8.75 -31.09 24.94
N CYS A 428 8.45 -29.98 25.57
CA CYS A 428 7.15 -29.76 26.18
C CYS A 428 6.67 -28.32 25.93
N MET A 429 5.36 -28.18 25.92
CA MET A 429 4.69 -26.89 25.87
C MET A 429 3.98 -26.69 27.20
N VAL A 430 4.29 -25.60 27.89
CA VAL A 430 3.77 -25.29 29.22
C VAL A 430 2.92 -24.04 29.13
N ILE A 431 1.71 -24.08 29.67
CA ILE A 431 0.84 -22.90 29.78
C ILE A 431 0.89 -22.43 31.24
N LEU A 432 1.54 -21.28 31.46
CA LEU A 432 1.66 -20.65 32.78
C LEU A 432 0.56 -19.62 33.01
N GLN A 433 0.02 -19.57 34.22
CA GLN A 433 -0.86 -18.49 34.66
C GLN A 433 -0.04 -17.31 35.19
N ALA A 434 -0.08 -16.18 34.47
CA ALA A 434 0.68 -14.98 34.83
C ALA A 434 0.08 -14.22 36.03
N TYR A 435 -1.18 -14.47 36.42
CA TYR A 435 -1.83 -13.73 37.51
C TYR A 435 -1.27 -14.07 38.89
N ASP A 436 -0.78 -15.29 39.07
CA ASP A 436 -0.19 -15.80 40.32
C ASP A 436 1.26 -15.33 40.54
N LEU A 437 1.83 -14.62 39.57
CA LEU A 437 3.23 -14.22 39.63
C LEU A 437 3.48 -13.03 40.57
N PRO A 438 4.58 -13.05 41.36
CA PRO A 438 4.92 -12.02 42.33
C PRO A 438 5.60 -10.86 41.61
N PHE A 439 4.80 -10.02 40.98
CA PHE A 439 5.29 -8.83 40.30
C PHE A 439 5.86 -7.80 41.29
N VAL A 440 7.12 -7.42 41.06
CA VAL A 440 7.84 -6.41 41.85
C VAL A 440 7.88 -5.10 41.06
N PRO A 441 7.49 -3.96 41.65
CA PRO A 441 7.55 -2.67 40.97
C PRO A 441 9.00 -2.26 40.69
N LEU A 442 9.29 -1.94 39.43
CA LEU A 442 10.59 -1.42 39.00
C LEU A 442 10.69 0.06 39.37
N SER A 443 11.51 0.37 40.37
CA SER A 443 11.81 1.75 40.77
C SER A 443 12.74 2.41 39.77
N ARG A 444 12.41 3.65 39.37
CA ARG A 444 13.16 4.46 38.41
C ARG A 444 14.42 5.02 39.08
N THR A 445 15.59 4.40 38.89
CA THR A 445 16.86 4.95 39.39
C THR A 445 17.47 5.91 38.37
N ASN A 446 17.81 7.14 38.80
CA ASN A 446 18.47 8.15 37.96
C ASN A 446 19.89 7.76 37.47
N ASN A 447 20.46 6.67 37.97
CA ASN A 447 21.78 6.18 37.54
C ASN A 447 21.62 4.96 36.61
N GLY A 448 21.90 5.18 35.33
CA GLY A 448 21.62 4.24 34.24
C GLY A 448 22.53 3.02 34.15
N SER A 449 22.61 2.16 35.17
CA SER A 449 23.34 0.89 34.98
C SER A 449 22.99 -0.29 35.90
N SER A 450 22.19 -0.13 36.94
CA SER A 450 21.93 -1.26 37.85
C SER A 450 20.47 -1.32 38.25
N TRP A 451 19.83 -2.40 37.83
CA TRP A 451 18.61 -2.93 38.41
C TRP A 451 18.70 -2.90 39.95
N ASN A 452 17.56 -2.84 40.64
CA ASN A 452 17.43 -3.52 41.93
C ASN A 452 17.37 -5.04 41.66
N LEU A 453 18.45 -5.56 41.07
CA LEU A 453 18.60 -6.96 40.69
C LEU A 453 18.36 -7.83 41.92
N GLN A 454 18.93 -7.41 43.04
CA GLN A 454 18.75 -8.03 44.36
C GLN A 454 17.27 -8.20 44.76
N ASN A 455 16.38 -7.26 44.40
CA ASN A 455 14.96 -7.38 44.73
C ASN A 455 14.25 -8.41 43.85
N LEU A 456 14.64 -8.53 42.57
CA LEU A 456 14.08 -9.54 41.66
C LEU A 456 14.66 -10.94 41.92
N GLU A 457 15.94 -11.02 42.29
CA GLU A 457 16.56 -12.27 42.76
C GLU A 457 15.85 -12.78 44.03
N SER A 458 15.39 -11.87 44.91
CA SER A 458 14.63 -12.24 46.12
C SER A 458 13.20 -12.70 45.84
N SER A 459 12.65 -12.41 44.66
CA SER A 459 11.28 -12.79 44.23
C SER A 459 11.29 -13.86 43.14
N LEU A 460 12.36 -14.66 43.05
CA LEU A 460 12.50 -15.70 42.06
C LEU A 460 11.48 -16.83 42.30
N ILE A 461 10.79 -17.26 41.24
CA ILE A 461 9.95 -18.47 41.24
C ILE A 461 10.57 -19.54 40.36
N ASP A 462 10.75 -20.73 40.91
CA ASP A 462 11.09 -21.93 40.15
C ASP A 462 9.80 -22.53 39.55
N ILE A 463 9.76 -22.68 38.23
CA ILE A 463 8.61 -23.31 37.54
C ILE A 463 8.59 -24.80 37.90
N GLN A 464 7.48 -25.27 38.48
CA GLN A 464 7.25 -26.69 38.74
C GLN A 464 6.32 -27.25 37.67
N LEU A 465 6.85 -28.11 36.79
CA LEU A 465 6.10 -28.70 35.67
C LEU A 465 4.87 -29.51 36.12
N GLU A 466 4.84 -30.01 37.36
CA GLU A 466 3.75 -30.83 37.91
C GLU A 466 2.47 -30.05 38.20
N ASN A 467 2.57 -28.72 38.38
CA ASN A 467 1.43 -27.87 38.76
C ASN A 467 0.81 -27.12 37.57
N GLU A 468 1.43 -27.21 36.38
CA GLU A 468 1.08 -26.41 35.22
C GLU A 468 0.46 -27.27 34.11
N LYS A 469 -0.28 -26.65 33.18
CA LYS A 469 -0.82 -27.37 32.02
C LYS A 469 0.32 -27.65 31.03
N VAL A 470 0.92 -28.83 31.13
CA VAL A 470 2.04 -29.28 30.30
C VAL A 470 1.57 -30.26 29.23
N ARG A 471 1.99 -30.04 27.98
CA ARG A 471 1.86 -31.02 26.90
C ARG A 471 3.21 -31.55 26.47
N SER A 472 3.34 -32.86 26.38
CA SER A 472 4.55 -33.49 25.89
C SER A 472 4.60 -33.48 24.35
N ILE A 473 5.77 -33.22 23.79
CA ILE A 473 6.01 -33.23 22.35
C ILE A 473 7.13 -34.26 22.11
N PRO A 474 6.88 -35.30 21.30
CA PRO A 474 7.81 -36.43 21.13
C PRO A 474 9.05 -36.09 20.29
N HIS A 475 9.24 -34.81 19.94
CA HIS A 475 10.29 -34.32 19.07
C HIS A 475 10.88 -33.03 19.61
N ALA A 476 12.18 -32.84 19.37
CA ALA A 476 12.85 -31.60 19.69
C ALA A 476 12.25 -30.48 18.84
N VAL A 477 11.93 -29.37 19.48
CA VAL A 477 11.26 -28.24 18.86
C VAL A 477 12.25 -27.13 18.57
N VAL A 478 11.90 -26.30 17.59
CA VAL A 478 12.69 -25.17 17.12
C VAL A 478 11.80 -23.93 17.02
N PHE A 479 12.40 -22.76 17.17
CA PHE A 479 11.75 -21.47 16.90
C PHE A 479 11.19 -21.43 15.45
N PRO A 480 10.03 -20.80 15.18
CA PRO A 480 9.18 -20.02 16.10
C PRO A 480 8.02 -20.80 16.74
N LEU A 481 7.53 -20.35 17.88
CA LEU A 481 6.22 -20.69 18.43
C LEU A 481 5.17 -19.69 17.91
N ALA A 482 4.04 -20.19 17.44
CA ALA A 482 2.90 -19.36 17.08
C ALA A 482 1.66 -19.78 17.88
N VAL A 483 1.00 -18.83 18.54
CA VAL A 483 -0.22 -19.09 19.32
C VAL A 483 -1.35 -18.18 18.86
N SER A 484 -2.57 -18.71 18.89
CA SER A 484 -3.79 -17.97 18.57
C SER A 484 -4.76 -18.07 19.74
N ALA A 485 -4.86 -16.99 20.51
CA ALA A 485 -5.79 -16.91 21.64
C ALA A 485 -7.26 -17.03 21.19
N SER A 486 -7.63 -16.41 20.07
CA SER A 486 -9.01 -16.39 19.55
C SER A 486 -9.47 -17.73 18.98
N ARG A 487 -8.52 -18.58 18.57
CA ARG A 487 -8.79 -19.92 18.03
C ARG A 487 -8.44 -21.04 18.99
N GLY A 488 -7.78 -20.73 20.10
CA GLY A 488 -7.35 -21.71 21.10
C GLY A 488 -6.32 -22.70 20.56
N VAL A 489 -5.42 -22.28 19.66
CA VAL A 489 -4.44 -23.19 19.02
C VAL A 489 -3.00 -22.70 19.15
N ALA A 490 -2.06 -23.65 19.16
CA ALA A 490 -0.62 -23.41 19.02
C ALA A 490 -0.05 -24.18 17.84
N CYS A 491 0.91 -23.58 17.14
CA CYS A 491 1.71 -24.22 16.11
C CYS A 491 3.18 -24.24 16.55
N VAL A 492 3.78 -25.42 16.53
CA VAL A 492 5.15 -25.70 16.96
C VAL A 492 5.92 -26.35 15.82
N PHE A 493 7.17 -25.94 15.60
CA PHE A 493 8.03 -26.58 14.60
C PHE A 493 8.94 -27.60 15.27
N ALA A 494 8.92 -28.85 14.79
CA ALA A 494 9.91 -29.85 15.14
C ALA A 494 11.19 -29.66 14.31
N ALA A 495 12.35 -30.05 14.84
CA ALA A 495 13.67 -29.91 14.22
C ALA A 495 13.77 -30.53 12.79
N ARG A 496 12.88 -31.45 12.44
CA ARG A 496 12.75 -32.03 11.08
C ARG A 496 11.90 -31.19 10.11
N LYS A 497 11.69 -29.90 10.37
CA LYS A 497 10.81 -28.98 9.60
C LYS A 497 9.35 -29.46 9.48
N ARG A 498 8.85 -30.14 10.51
CA ARG A 498 7.42 -30.51 10.60
C ARG A 498 6.71 -29.49 11.47
N ALA A 499 5.56 -29.00 11.01
CA ALA A 499 4.67 -28.20 11.82
C ALA A 499 3.68 -29.12 12.56
N LEU A 500 3.55 -28.92 13.87
CA LEU A 500 2.60 -29.60 14.74
C LEU A 500 1.60 -28.57 15.24
N VAL A 501 0.30 -28.83 15.07
CA VAL A 501 -0.76 -27.93 15.52
C VAL A 501 -1.49 -28.58 16.69
N TYR A 502 -1.57 -27.86 17.79
CA TYR A 502 -2.21 -28.29 19.04
C TYR A 502 -3.43 -27.41 19.31
N ILE A 503 -4.53 -28.03 19.74
CA ILE A 503 -5.71 -27.34 20.28
C ILE A 503 -5.47 -27.22 21.78
N LEU A 504 -5.27 -26.00 22.28
CA LEU A 504 -4.87 -25.71 23.66
C LEU A 504 -6.03 -25.85 24.66
N ASP A 505 -7.26 -25.68 24.18
CA ASP A 505 -8.48 -25.67 25.00
C ASP A 505 -9.04 -27.06 25.31
N GLU A 506 -8.64 -28.10 24.57
CA GLU A 506 -9.04 -29.49 24.80
C GLU A 506 -7.94 -30.23 25.55
N ASP A 507 -8.26 -30.90 26.66
CA ASP A 507 -7.29 -31.80 27.30
C ASP A 507 -7.12 -33.06 26.44
N GLU A 508 -5.87 -33.49 26.23
CA GLU A 508 -5.62 -34.72 25.47
C GLU A 508 -6.23 -35.89 26.23
N GLU A 509 -7.16 -36.61 25.60
CA GLU A 509 -7.65 -37.88 26.13
C GLU A 509 -6.43 -38.78 26.32
N GLU A 510 -6.10 -39.10 27.57
CA GLU A 510 -5.06 -40.07 27.89
C GLU A 510 -5.43 -41.37 27.16
N VAL A 511 -4.67 -41.70 26.13
CA VAL A 511 -4.66 -43.05 25.59
C VAL A 511 -4.10 -43.90 26.72
N LEU A 512 -4.99 -44.50 27.51
CA LEU A 512 -4.66 -45.57 28.42
C LEU A 512 -4.03 -46.66 27.54
N ASP A 513 -2.70 -46.76 27.58
CA ASP A 513 -1.97 -47.91 27.06
C ASP A 513 -2.62 -49.15 27.69
N SER A 514 -3.32 -49.90 26.86
CA SER A 514 -3.85 -51.21 27.22
C SER A 514 -2.68 -52.18 27.05
N ASP A 515 -2.35 -52.87 28.14
CA ASP A 515 -1.36 -53.94 28.24
C ASP A 515 -1.33 -54.92 27.04
#